data_AF-A0A1G8BFI6-F1
#
_entry.id   AF-A0A1G8BFI6-F1
#
_cell.length_a   1.000
_cell.length_b   1.000
_cell.length_c   1.000
_cell.angle_alpha   90.00
_cell.angle_beta   90.00
_cell.angle_gamma   90.00
#
_symmetry.space_group_name_H-M   'P 1'
#
loop_
_entity.id
_entity.type
_entity.pdbx_description
1 polymer ?
#
loop_
_entity_poly.entity_id
_entity_poly.type
_entity_poly.pdbx_seq_one_letter_code
_entity_poly.pdbx_strand_id
1 'polypeptide(L)' 'MQNKSILAYTLILLPLAISIYFLINPKALIPNGYELAIDGYVISRTLIFIFTFYLLSKLGYFITNKKD' A
#
# COMPACT_ATOMS: atom_id res chain seq x y z
N MET A 1 -17.58 -19.66 -6.73
CA MET A 1 -17.19 -18.85 -5.55
C MET A 1 -15.67 -18.62 -5.42
N GLN A 2 -14.80 -19.55 -5.86
CA GLN A 2 -13.33 -19.38 -5.82
C GLN A 2 -12.79 -18.12 -6.52
N ASN A 3 -13.27 -17.80 -7.74
CA ASN A 3 -12.77 -16.63 -8.50
C ASN A 3 -12.97 -15.29 -7.77
N LYS A 4 -14.03 -15.15 -6.97
CA LYS A 4 -14.28 -13.92 -6.19
C LYS A 4 -13.25 -13.75 -5.06
N SER A 5 -12.84 -14.84 -4.42
CA SER A 5 -11.82 -14.81 -3.37
C SER A 5 -10.44 -14.52 -3.94
N ILE A 6 -10.09 -15.11 -5.09
CA ILE A 6 -8.81 -14.84 -5.77
C ILE A 6 -8.72 -13.38 -6.19
N LEU A 7 -9.78 -12.84 -6.82
CA LEU A 7 -9.83 -11.45 -7.24
C LEU A 7 -9.67 -10.48 -6.05
N ALA A 8 -10.31 -10.78 -4.91
CA ALA A 8 -10.17 -9.98 -3.70
C ALA A 8 -8.74 -9.98 -3.15
N TYR A 9 -8.07 -11.13 -3.11
CA TYR A 9 -6.66 -11.19 -2.70
C TYR A 9 -5.77 -10.42 -3.67
N THR A 10 -5.96 -10.57 -4.98
CA THR A 10 -5.17 -9.84 -5.99
C THR A 10 -5.33 -8.33 -5.82
N LEU A 11 -6.56 -7.85 -5.60
CA LEU A 11 -6.85 -6.43 -5.40
C LEU A 11 -6.29 -5.84 -4.09
N ILE A 12 -5.95 -6.66 -3.09
CA ILE A 12 -5.35 -6.20 -1.83
C ILE A 12 -3.82 -6.37 -1.87
N LEU A 13 -3.33 -7.52 -2.33
CA LEU A 13 -1.91 -7.84 -2.34
C LEU A 13 -1.12 -6.99 -3.35
N LEU A 14 -1.70 -6.70 -4.52
CA LEU A 14 -1.03 -5.89 -5.53
C LEU A 14 -0.75 -4.46 -5.05
N PRO A 15 -1.73 -3.68 -4.55
CA PRO A 15 -1.44 -2.35 -4.01
C PRO A 15 -0.61 -2.39 -2.73
N LEU A 16 -0.70 -3.45 -1.92
CA LEU A 16 0.14 -3.63 -0.74
C LEU A 16 1.62 -3.82 -1.13
N ALA A 17 1.90 -4.62 -2.17
CA ALA A 17 3.26 -4.78 -2.69
C ALA A 17 3.82 -3.45 -3.23
N ILE A 18 2.99 -2.68 -3.94
CA ILE A 18 3.37 -1.34 -4.44
C ILE A 18 3.65 -0.39 -3.27
N SER A 19 2.83 -0.38 -2.22
CA SER A 19 3.04 0.51 -1.08
C SER A 19 4.31 0.15 -0.30
N ILE A 20 4.60 -1.14 -0.14
CA ILE A 20 5.86 -1.64 0.45
C ILE A 20 7.06 -1.23 -0.40
N TYR A 21 6.95 -1.31 -1.74
CA TYR A 21 8.02 -0.85 -2.63
C TYR A 21 8.35 0.63 -2.41
N PHE A 22 7.34 1.50 -2.33
CA PHE A 22 7.55 2.93 -2.06
C PHE A 22 8.08 3.23 -0.65
N LEU A 23 7.82 2.35 0.32
CA LEU A 23 8.40 2.41 1.67
C LEU A 23 9.91 2.16 1.66
N ILE A 24 10.35 1.15 0.91
CA ILE A 24 11.76 0.77 0.79
C ILE A 24 12.52 1.73 -0.13
N ASN A 25 11.86 2.22 -1.18
CA ASN A 25 12.42 3.13 -2.18
C ASN A 25 11.71 4.50 -2.17
N PRO A 26 11.88 5.30 -1.10
CA PRO A 26 11.22 6.60 -0.98
C PRO A 26 11.60 7.59 -2.08
N LYS A 27 12.77 7.43 -2.70
CA LYS A 27 13.20 8.25 -3.84
C LYS A 27 12.28 8.09 -5.06
N ALA A 28 11.59 6.94 -5.20
CA ALA A 28 10.61 6.73 -6.25
C ALA A 28 9.35 7.61 -6.08
N LEU A 29 9.15 8.24 -4.91
CA LEU A 29 8.09 9.21 -4.66
C LEU A 29 8.51 10.64 -5.04
N ILE A 30 9.80 10.87 -5.29
CA ILE A 30 10.35 12.20 -5.58
C ILE A 30 10.63 12.26 -7.08
N PRO A 31 9.91 13.11 -7.85
CA PRO A 31 10.26 13.37 -9.24
C PRO A 31 11.68 13.95 -9.35
N ASN A 32 12.41 13.56 -10.39
CA ASN A 32 13.76 14.10 -10.64
C ASN A 32 13.72 15.64 -10.69
N GLY A 33 14.62 16.30 -9.97
CA GLY A 33 14.67 17.76 -9.86
C GLY A 33 13.82 18.37 -8.74
N TYR A 34 13.06 17.57 -7.98
CA TYR A 34 12.27 18.01 -6.82
C TYR A 34 12.89 17.61 -5.47
N GLU A 35 14.20 17.38 -5.43
CA GLU A 35 14.93 16.91 -4.25
C GLU A 35 14.85 17.88 -3.06
N LEU A 36 14.61 19.17 -3.34
CA LEU A 36 14.46 20.24 -2.35
C LEU A 36 13.03 20.36 -1.78
N ALA A 37 12.04 19.66 -2.36
CA ALA A 37 10.64 19.71 -1.92
C ALA A 37 10.39 18.79 -0.71
N ILE A 38 11.05 19.09 0.40
CA ILE A 38 11.03 18.27 1.63
C ILE A 38 9.61 18.07 2.16
N ASP A 39 8.76 19.11 2.13
CA ASP A 39 7.39 19.04 2.63
C ASP A 39 6.53 18.05 1.84
N GLY A 40 6.63 18.10 0.50
CA GLY A 40 5.95 17.17 -0.39
C GLY A 40 6.39 15.73 -0.12
N TYR A 41 7.69 15.52 0.08
CA TYR A 41 8.24 14.20 0.43
C TYR A 41 7.67 13.66 1.74
N VAL A 42 7.62 14.47 2.80
CA VAL A 42 7.10 14.05 4.11
C VAL A 42 5.62 13.69 4.01
N ILE A 43 4.82 14.47 3.28
CA ILE A 43 3.39 14.20 3.07
C ILE A 43 3.21 12.89 2.27
N SER A 44 3.91 12.74 1.15
CA SER A 44 3.84 11.52 0.32
C SER A 44 4.20 10.27 1.13
N ARG A 45 5.27 10.34 1.93
CA ARG A 45 5.70 9.22 2.77
C ARG A 45 4.66 8.88 3.84
N THR A 46 4.07 9.89 4.46
CA THR A 46 3.01 9.73 5.47
C THR A 46 1.78 9.05 4.87
N LEU A 47 1.37 9.45 3.66
CA LEU A 47 0.27 8.80 2.94
C LEU A 47 0.56 7.33 2.64
N ILE A 48 1.78 7.00 2.18
CA ILE A 48 2.18 5.60 1.94
C ILE A 48 2.04 4.75 3.22
N PHE A 49 2.45 5.27 4.38
CA PHE A 49 2.27 4.58 5.66
C PHE A 49 0.79 4.33 5.96
N ILE A 50 -0.05 5.36 5.87
CA ILE A 50 -1.49 5.27 6.14
C ILE A 50 -2.15 4.23 5.22
N PHE A 51 -1.86 4.28 3.91
CA PHE A 51 -2.40 3.32 2.95
C PHE A 51 -1.90 1.89 3.20
N THR A 52 -0.65 1.73 3.59
CA THR A 52 -0.08 0.41 3.94
C THR A 52 -0.79 -0.18 5.16
N PHE A 53 -0.99 0.60 6.22
CA PHE A 53 -1.72 0.14 7.41
C PHE A 53 -3.19 -0.17 7.10
N TYR A 54 -3.84 0.62 6.25
CA TYR A 54 -5.21 0.35 5.79
C TYR A 54 -5.29 -0.97 5.03
N LEU A 55 -4.40 -1.21 4.07
CA LEU A 55 -4.38 -2.45 3.28
C LEU A 55 -4.04 -3.68 4.13
N LEU A 56 -3.11 -3.55 5.08
CA LEU A 56 -2.81 -4.60 6.07
C LEU A 56 -4.02 -4.92 6.93
N SER A 57 -4.72 -3.90 7.43
CA SER A 57 -5.95 -4.09 8.21
C SER A 57 -7.04 -4.78 7.39
N LYS A 58 -7.21 -4.39 6.12
CA LYS A 58 -8.18 -4.99 5.21
C LYS A 58 -7.83 -6.43 4.86
N LEU A 59 -6.55 -6.73 4.68
CA LEU A 59 -6.05 -8.10 4.50
C LEU A 59 -6.31 -8.95 5.75
N GLY A 60 -6.02 -8.43 6.94
CA GLY A 60 -6.30 -9.11 8.21
C GLY A 60 -7.79 -9.38 8.41
N TYR A 61 -8.66 -8.43 8.08
CA TYR A 61 -10.11 -8.60 8.09
C TYR A 61 -10.54 -9.69 7.11
N PHE A 62 -10.01 -9.68 5.88
CA PHE A 62 -10.37 -10.67 4.86
C PHE A 62 -9.92 -12.09 5.22
N ILE A 63 -8.77 -12.24 5.89
CA ILE A 63 -8.31 -13.53 6.41
C ILE A 63 -9.19 -14.00 7.58
N THR A 64 -9.55 -13.09 8.49
CA THR A 64 -10.33 -13.43 9.70
C THR A 64 -11.79 -13.73 9.39
N ASN A 65 -12.43 -12.96 8.51
CA ASN A 65 -13.81 -13.16 8.08
C ASN A 65 -14.03 -14.41 7.20
N LYS A 66 -12.96 -15.13 6.86
CA LYS A 66 -13.05 -16.39 6.13
C LYS A 66 -13.35 -17.60 7.04
N LYS A 67 -13.45 -17.38 8.35
CA LYS A 67 -13.98 -18.35 9.32
C LYS A 67 -15.50 -18.23 9.35
N ASP A 68 -16.15 -18.80 8.33
CA ASP A 68 -17.49 -19.41 8.34
C ASP A 68 -17.84 -19.90 6.93
#